data_AF-A0A933YNX0-F1
#
_entry.id   AF-A0A933YNX0-F1
#
_cell.length_a   1.000
_cell.length_b   1.000
_cell.length_c   1.000
_cell.angle_alpha   90.00
_cell.angle_beta   90.00
_cell.angle_gamma   90.00
#
_symmetry.space_group_name_H-M   'P 1'
#
loop_
_entity.id
_entity.type
_entity.pdbx_description
1 polymer ?
#
loop_
_entity_poly.entity_id
_entity_poly.type
_entity_poly.pdbx_seq_one_letter_code
_entity_poly.pdbx_strand_id
1 'polypeptide(L)'
;MAKAYTGTKALEILEQALVQKKKETKKRKYNYAIPSLWISEKGTPKRVKVSPFEFYLDVVRKVKKVKAPKRLKSTGGEWSKDAVIYNMFVRTTTAFNHTGNGQLDLPVNSEGFRETGTFLKCIALLPYITRLGANTIHLLPITAIGHDGNKGTLGSPYAIRNPYELDENQAEPALGLDAKTEFKAFVEAARNMGFRVVVEFVFRTAAKDSDWVKEHPEWMYWIKEEIALRDPAHQDESRYGSPIFSREELDHIHYLVREHRFDNLVPPHKIHQDFFTLPPASDAVAKENGRYIGVLPSGQRAKIPGAFADWPPDDNQPPWGDVTYLRLYENPQFNYIAYNTIRMYDTRLTQPQCINRPLWDRIVGIIPYYQREFHIDGVMIDMGHALPMELKQEIIGTARKNNPDFAFWDENFSISRRSKEEGYNAVFGFLWVDEHHPARMKQFVRRAATDGFEIPFFTTPENHNTPRAAARPGGIAYAKWSMVVNSFLPGIPFLHSGYELAETYPINTGLDFTNEQQKQLPSEKLPLFSEHA
;
A
#
# COMPACT_ATOMS: atom_id res chain seq x y z
N MET A 1 -31.58 -7.07 0.13
CA MET A 1 -31.58 -7.72 1.45
C MET A 1 -30.23 -8.38 1.64
N ALA A 2 -29.44 -7.98 2.63
CA ALA A 2 -28.17 -8.62 2.94
C ALA A 2 -28.46 -10.06 3.42
N LYS A 3 -28.00 -11.06 2.66
CA LYS A 3 -27.99 -12.45 3.16
C LYS A 3 -27.24 -12.46 4.49
N ALA A 4 -27.85 -13.07 5.51
CA ALA A 4 -27.19 -13.29 6.78
C ALA A 4 -25.86 -14.01 6.52
N TYR A 5 -24.77 -13.41 7.03
CA TYR A 5 -23.42 -13.94 6.94
C TYR A 5 -23.38 -15.35 7.56
N THR A 6 -23.29 -16.38 6.74
CA THR A 6 -22.89 -17.73 7.17
C THR A 6 -21.38 -17.68 7.32
N GLY A 7 -20.93 -17.34 8.53
CA GLY A 7 -19.55 -16.91 8.75
C GLY A 7 -18.51 -17.89 8.22
N THR A 8 -17.48 -17.33 7.59
CA THR A 8 -16.25 -18.07 7.30
C THR A 8 -15.78 -18.69 8.62
N LYS A 9 -15.53 -19.99 8.66
CA LYS A 9 -15.00 -20.68 9.85
C LYS A 9 -13.50 -20.41 10.04
N ALA A 10 -12.97 -19.29 9.55
CA ALA A 10 -11.52 -19.09 9.47
C ALA A 10 -10.89 -18.92 10.86
N LEU A 11 -11.54 -18.14 11.74
CA LEU A 11 -11.11 -18.01 13.13
C LEU A 11 -11.28 -19.31 13.93
N GLU A 12 -12.24 -20.17 13.55
CA GLU A 12 -12.38 -21.52 14.09
C GLU A 12 -11.27 -22.45 13.62
N ILE A 13 -10.88 -22.41 12.34
CA ILE A 13 -9.74 -23.16 11.79
C ILE A 13 -8.45 -22.75 12.50
N LEU A 14 -8.23 -21.44 12.68
CA LEU A 14 -7.11 -20.89 13.44
C LEU A 14 -7.10 -21.41 14.90
N GLU A 15 -8.26 -21.39 15.58
CA GLU A 15 -8.38 -21.96 16.93
C GLU A 15 -8.03 -23.45 16.96
N GLN A 16 -8.51 -24.23 16.00
CA GLN A 16 -8.24 -25.67 15.93
C GLN A 16 -6.75 -25.96 15.70
N ALA A 17 -6.09 -25.21 14.82
CA ALA A 17 -4.64 -25.30 14.62
C ALA A 17 -3.88 -25.00 15.91
N LEU A 18 -4.25 -23.94 16.64
CA LEU A 18 -3.66 -23.60 17.95
C LEU A 18 -3.90 -24.68 19.01
N VAL A 19 -5.11 -25.25 19.07
CA VAL A 19 -5.43 -26.37 19.99
C VAL A 19 -4.58 -27.59 19.68
N GLN A 20 -4.43 -27.93 18.41
CA GLN A 20 -3.62 -29.04 17.96
C GLN A 20 -2.14 -28.83 18.32
N LYS A 21 -1.57 -27.67 17.96
CA LYS A 21 -0.18 -27.32 18.30
C LYS A 21 0.07 -27.29 19.81
N LYS A 22 -0.86 -26.78 20.61
CA LYS A 22 -0.79 -26.82 22.08
C LYS A 22 -0.75 -28.27 22.61
N LYS A 23 -1.53 -29.20 22.02
CA LYS A 23 -1.52 -30.61 22.42
C LYS A 23 -0.19 -31.29 22.07
N GLU A 24 0.32 -31.07 20.86
CA GLU A 24 1.60 -31.62 20.37
C GLU A 24 2.79 -31.17 21.23
N THR A 25 2.69 -29.99 21.85
CA THR A 25 3.81 -29.32 22.52
C THR A 25 3.62 -29.16 24.03
N LYS A 26 2.67 -29.88 24.62
CA LYS A 26 2.19 -29.72 26.02
C LYS A 26 3.28 -29.69 27.12
N LYS A 27 4.45 -30.29 26.88
CA LYS A 27 5.59 -30.31 27.82
C LYS A 27 6.79 -29.44 27.38
N ARG A 28 6.74 -28.84 26.19
CA ARG A 28 7.83 -28.01 25.65
C ARG A 28 7.85 -26.67 26.38
N LYS A 29 9.03 -26.28 26.84
CA LYS A 29 9.28 -24.91 27.30
C LYS A 29 9.78 -24.10 26.12
N TYR A 30 9.13 -22.97 25.86
CA TYR A 30 9.50 -22.07 24.77
C TYR A 30 10.38 -20.95 25.28
N ASN A 31 11.43 -20.62 24.53
CA ASN A 31 12.09 -19.33 24.62
C ASN A 31 11.38 -18.31 23.73
N TYR A 32 10.13 -17.99 24.08
CA TYR A 32 9.30 -17.06 23.34
C TYR A 32 8.79 -15.96 24.27
N ALA A 33 8.95 -14.72 23.85
CA ALA A 33 8.47 -13.57 24.60
C ALA A 33 7.72 -12.59 23.70
N ILE A 34 6.85 -11.82 24.34
CA ILE A 34 6.06 -10.75 23.73
C ILE A 34 6.23 -9.47 24.54
N PRO A 35 5.94 -8.30 23.95
CA PRO A 35 5.83 -7.07 24.72
C PRO A 35 4.59 -7.13 25.63
N SER A 36 4.70 -6.65 26.86
CA SER A 36 3.60 -6.68 27.84
C SER A 36 2.35 -5.94 27.38
N LEU A 37 2.48 -4.98 26.45
CA LEU A 37 1.37 -4.23 25.85
C LEU A 37 0.34 -5.13 25.15
N TRP A 38 0.75 -6.30 24.66
CA TRP A 38 -0.14 -7.29 24.06
C TRP A 38 -1.02 -8.01 25.09
N ILE A 39 -0.69 -7.88 26.38
CA ILE A 39 -1.46 -8.42 27.50
C ILE A 39 -2.22 -7.29 28.22
N SER A 40 -1.53 -6.19 28.54
CA SER A 40 -2.02 -5.09 29.38
C SER A 40 -1.30 -3.77 29.08
N GLU A 41 -2.03 -2.66 29.13
CA GLU A 41 -1.47 -1.28 29.07
C GLU A 41 -0.83 -0.80 30.38
N LYS A 42 -1.04 -1.50 31.49
CA LYS A 42 -0.64 -0.99 32.79
C LYS A 42 0.85 -1.21 33.05
N GLY A 43 1.53 -0.11 33.39
CA GLY A 43 2.93 -0.10 33.78
C GLY A 43 3.89 0.05 32.60
N THR A 44 5.18 0.10 32.91
CA THR A 44 6.24 0.23 31.90
C THR A 44 6.26 -1.01 30.99
N PRO A 45 6.23 -0.83 29.65
CA PRO A 45 6.37 -1.93 28.71
C PRO A 45 7.60 -2.79 29.02
N LYS A 46 7.41 -4.11 29.08
CA LYS A 46 8.49 -5.06 29.35
C LYS A 46 8.34 -6.31 28.51
N ARG A 47 9.45 -7.03 28.32
CA ARG A 47 9.47 -8.34 27.66
C ARG A 47 8.91 -9.40 28.61
N VAL A 48 7.89 -10.14 28.18
CA VAL A 48 7.19 -11.17 28.97
C VAL A 48 7.29 -12.51 28.27
N LYS A 49 7.87 -13.51 28.94
CA LYS A 49 7.90 -14.89 28.42
C LYS A 49 6.51 -15.51 28.49
N VAL A 50 6.10 -16.18 27.43
CA VAL A 50 4.80 -16.86 27.33
C VAL A 50 4.94 -18.22 26.66
N SER A 51 3.95 -19.10 26.87
CA SER A 51 3.75 -20.25 26.01
C SER A 51 2.98 -19.78 24.77
N PRO A 52 3.58 -19.72 23.57
CA PRO A 52 3.01 -19.00 22.43
C PRO A 52 1.66 -19.56 21.99
N PHE A 53 1.56 -20.88 21.81
CA PHE A 53 0.29 -21.51 21.39
C PHE A 53 -0.81 -21.34 22.44
N GLU A 54 -0.48 -21.33 23.73
CA GLU A 54 -1.46 -21.06 24.79
C GLU A 54 -1.89 -19.59 24.79
N PHE A 55 -0.94 -18.66 24.67
CA PHE A 55 -1.20 -17.23 24.60
C PHE A 55 -2.12 -16.88 23.43
N TYR A 56 -1.79 -17.29 22.21
CA TYR A 56 -2.60 -17.01 21.03
C TYR A 56 -3.96 -17.71 21.08
N LEU A 57 -4.04 -18.93 21.62
CA LEU A 57 -5.31 -19.62 21.81
C LEU A 57 -6.24 -18.84 22.76
N ASP A 58 -5.71 -18.34 23.87
CA ASP A 58 -6.48 -17.56 24.83
C ASP A 58 -6.94 -16.23 24.24
N VAL A 59 -6.09 -15.57 23.44
CA VAL A 59 -6.46 -14.37 22.68
C VAL A 59 -7.62 -14.67 21.73
N VAL A 60 -7.49 -15.67 20.86
CA VAL A 60 -8.52 -16.04 19.87
C VAL A 60 -9.85 -16.35 20.55
N ARG A 61 -9.83 -17.11 21.65
CA ARG A 61 -11.03 -17.42 22.45
C ARG A 61 -11.66 -16.19 23.08
N LYS A 62 -10.86 -15.22 23.52
CA LYS A 62 -11.38 -13.94 24.05
C LYS A 62 -12.04 -13.14 22.94
N VAL A 63 -11.37 -12.99 21.79
CA VAL A 63 -11.90 -12.26 20.63
C VAL A 63 -13.23 -12.84 20.16
N LYS A 64 -13.35 -14.17 20.06
CA LYS A 64 -14.60 -14.85 19.69
C LYS A 64 -15.76 -14.61 20.66
N LYS A 65 -15.48 -14.27 21.92
CA LYS A 65 -16.50 -13.99 22.94
C LYS A 65 -16.92 -12.52 22.96
N VAL A 66 -16.19 -11.64 22.28
CA VAL A 66 -16.56 -10.23 22.19
C VAL A 66 -17.85 -10.11 21.40
N LYS A 67 -18.87 -9.46 21.98
CA LYS A 67 -20.07 -9.08 21.25
C LYS A 67 -19.73 -7.80 20.48
N ALA A 68 -19.64 -7.91 19.16
CA ALA A 68 -19.37 -6.76 18.32
C ALA A 68 -20.38 -5.62 18.60
N PRO A 69 -19.92 -4.37 18.76
CA PRO A 69 -20.84 -3.24 18.83
C PRO A 69 -21.68 -3.16 17.55
N LYS A 70 -22.91 -2.65 17.66
CA LYS A 70 -23.74 -2.41 16.48
C LYS A 70 -23.04 -1.38 15.60
N ARG A 71 -22.62 -1.79 14.40
CA ARG A 71 -22.13 -0.87 13.37
C ARG A 71 -23.24 0.10 12.97
N LEU A 72 -22.89 1.37 12.77
CA LEU A 72 -23.80 2.35 12.19
C LEU A 72 -24.25 1.87 10.81
N LYS A 73 -25.56 1.95 10.54
CA LYS A 73 -26.09 1.69 9.20
C LYS A 73 -25.80 2.92 8.35
N SER A 74 -24.98 2.75 7.33
CA SER A 74 -24.71 3.74 6.29
C SER A 74 -24.87 3.11 4.91
N THR A 75 -24.85 3.96 3.91
CA THR A 75 -24.70 3.56 2.51
C THR A 75 -23.63 4.43 1.87
N GLY A 76 -23.07 3.99 0.75
CA GLY A 76 -22.09 4.73 -0.02
C GLY A 76 -20.67 4.75 0.58
N GLY A 77 -20.43 4.10 1.72
CA GLY A 77 -19.13 4.20 2.42
C GLY A 77 -19.06 5.37 3.41
N GLU A 78 -20.20 6.01 3.70
CA GLU A 78 -20.30 7.23 4.52
C GLU A 78 -19.96 7.04 5.99
N TRP A 79 -19.82 5.78 6.45
CA TRP A 79 -19.24 5.48 7.76
C TRP A 79 -17.79 5.99 7.89
N SER A 80 -17.10 6.29 6.78
CA SER A 80 -15.71 6.77 6.79
C SER A 80 -15.53 8.02 7.65
N LYS A 81 -16.52 8.92 7.70
CA LYS A 81 -16.48 10.14 8.51
C LYS A 81 -16.49 9.90 10.03
N ASP A 82 -16.98 8.73 10.44
CA ASP A 82 -17.08 8.32 11.85
C ASP A 82 -15.92 7.36 12.22
N ALA A 83 -14.95 7.18 11.32
CA ALA A 83 -13.81 6.30 11.55
C ALA A 83 -12.80 6.93 12.51
N VAL A 84 -12.15 6.07 13.30
CA VAL A 84 -10.91 6.34 14.01
C VAL A 84 -9.94 5.26 13.53
N ILE A 85 -8.98 5.67 12.71
CA ILE A 85 -8.16 4.78 11.90
C ILE A 85 -6.87 4.42 12.67
N TYR A 86 -6.57 3.13 12.73
CA TYR A 86 -5.24 2.63 13.04
C TYR A 86 -4.63 2.05 11.76
N ASN A 87 -3.61 2.72 11.23
CA ASN A 87 -2.90 2.31 10.03
C ASN A 87 -1.76 1.36 10.40
N MET A 88 -1.82 0.15 9.86
CA MET A 88 -1.00 -0.99 10.24
C MET A 88 -0.24 -1.50 9.03
N PHE A 89 1.09 -1.56 9.18
CA PHE A 89 1.94 -2.34 8.29
C PHE A 89 2.22 -3.69 8.94
N VAL A 90 1.55 -4.76 8.47
CA VAL A 90 1.56 -6.10 9.12
C VAL A 90 2.97 -6.53 9.48
N ARG A 91 3.88 -6.43 8.51
CA ARG A 91 5.27 -6.87 8.60
C ARG A 91 6.09 -6.22 9.73
N THR A 92 5.78 -4.98 10.09
CA THR A 92 6.53 -4.19 11.09
C THR A 92 5.76 -4.02 12.39
N THR A 93 4.45 -3.78 12.32
CA THR A 93 3.59 -3.43 13.48
C THR A 93 3.67 -4.48 14.60
N THR A 94 3.83 -5.75 14.24
CA THR A 94 3.95 -6.86 15.19
C THR A 94 5.28 -7.60 15.09
N ALA A 95 6.29 -6.97 14.49
CA ALA A 95 7.65 -7.48 14.52
C ALA A 95 8.20 -7.41 15.95
N PHE A 96 8.83 -8.48 16.42
CA PHE A 96 9.39 -8.53 17.76
C PHE A 96 10.44 -9.64 17.88
N ASN A 97 11.55 -9.34 18.54
CA ASN A 97 12.55 -10.35 18.90
C ASN A 97 12.01 -11.24 20.03
N HIS A 98 11.46 -12.39 19.65
CA HIS A 98 10.82 -13.31 20.57
C HIS A 98 11.85 -14.08 21.39
N THR A 99 13.03 -14.39 20.84
CA THR A 99 14.10 -15.16 21.52
C THR A 99 14.91 -14.32 22.51
N GLY A 100 15.02 -13.02 22.26
CA GLY A 100 15.74 -12.03 23.05
C GLY A 100 17.25 -12.02 22.83
N ASN A 101 17.72 -12.43 21.66
CA ASN A 101 19.13 -12.50 21.29
C ASN A 101 19.72 -11.16 20.75
N GLY A 102 18.91 -10.10 20.67
CA GLY A 102 19.34 -8.77 20.22
C GLY A 102 19.05 -8.44 18.75
N GLN A 103 18.57 -9.39 17.94
CA GLN A 103 18.22 -9.19 16.52
C GLN A 103 16.98 -10.01 16.13
N LEU A 104 16.37 -9.74 14.97
CA LEU A 104 15.30 -10.61 14.47
C LEU A 104 15.88 -11.88 13.85
N ASP A 105 15.33 -13.04 14.23
CA ASP A 105 15.68 -14.33 13.62
C ASP A 105 14.80 -14.60 12.39
N LEU A 106 15.43 -14.93 11.25
CA LEU A 106 14.77 -15.02 9.94
C LEU A 106 15.15 -16.31 9.18
N PRO A 107 14.24 -16.84 8.32
CA PRO A 107 12.85 -16.40 8.15
C PRO A 107 11.96 -16.73 9.35
N VAL A 108 12.43 -17.64 10.23
CA VAL A 108 11.80 -18.00 11.50
C VAL A 108 12.87 -18.19 12.58
N ASN A 109 12.50 -18.04 13.84
CA ASN A 109 13.38 -18.33 14.97
C ASN A 109 13.50 -19.82 15.29
N SER A 110 14.35 -20.15 16.27
CA SER A 110 14.57 -21.53 16.72
C SER A 110 13.33 -22.23 17.30
N GLU A 111 12.27 -21.48 17.61
CA GLU A 111 10.98 -22.01 18.05
C GLU A 111 10.00 -22.24 16.88
N GLY A 112 10.39 -21.89 15.65
CA GLY A 112 9.59 -22.04 14.43
C GLY A 112 8.63 -20.87 14.16
N PHE A 113 8.76 -19.76 14.87
CA PHE A 113 7.90 -18.58 14.71
C PHE A 113 8.59 -17.48 13.90
N ARG A 114 7.82 -16.72 13.11
CA ARG A 114 8.34 -15.50 12.48
C ARG A 114 8.55 -14.40 13.52
N GLU A 115 9.67 -13.70 13.40
CA GLU A 115 9.93 -12.49 14.19
C GLU A 115 9.51 -11.21 13.46
N THR A 116 9.34 -11.23 12.13
CA THR A 116 8.55 -10.25 11.38
C THR A 116 7.06 -10.39 11.69
N GLY A 117 6.28 -9.33 11.55
CA GLY A 117 4.86 -9.35 11.89
C GLY A 117 4.00 -10.28 11.02
N THR A 118 2.95 -10.85 11.61
CA THR A 118 2.05 -11.83 10.98
C THR A 118 0.59 -11.53 11.30
N PHE A 119 -0.36 -12.09 10.53
CA PHE A 119 -1.79 -11.94 10.80
C PHE A 119 -2.18 -12.50 12.17
N LEU A 120 -1.64 -13.66 12.59
CA LEU A 120 -1.82 -14.19 13.95
C LEU A 120 -1.44 -13.15 15.03
N LYS A 121 -0.28 -12.51 14.87
CA LYS A 121 0.21 -11.50 15.81
C LYS A 121 -0.63 -10.23 15.77
N CYS A 122 -1.13 -9.83 14.60
CA CYS A 122 -2.05 -8.72 14.46
C CYS A 122 -3.39 -8.99 15.18
N ILE A 123 -3.91 -10.23 15.19
CA ILE A 123 -5.08 -10.62 15.99
C ILE A 123 -4.83 -10.38 17.48
N ALA A 124 -3.63 -10.70 17.98
CA ALA A 124 -3.25 -10.45 19.38
C ALA A 124 -3.16 -8.96 19.73
N LEU A 125 -2.95 -8.09 18.75
CA LEU A 125 -2.88 -6.65 18.94
C LEU A 125 -4.25 -5.97 18.92
N LEU A 126 -5.29 -6.58 18.34
CA LEU A 126 -6.63 -5.96 18.25
C LEU A 126 -7.18 -5.45 19.60
N PRO A 127 -7.07 -6.18 20.74
CA PRO A 127 -7.53 -5.65 22.03
C PRO A 127 -6.78 -4.41 22.51
N TYR A 128 -5.51 -4.23 22.11
CA TYR A 128 -4.77 -3.00 22.36
C TYR A 128 -5.29 -1.86 21.50
N ILE A 129 -5.49 -2.11 20.20
CA ILE A 129 -5.97 -1.09 19.26
C ILE A 129 -7.38 -0.61 19.63
N THR A 130 -8.27 -1.48 20.11
CA THR A 130 -9.62 -1.09 20.57
C THR A 130 -9.53 -0.11 21.76
N ARG A 131 -8.56 -0.31 22.65
CA ARG A 131 -8.36 0.57 23.83
C ARG A 131 -7.80 1.94 23.45
N LEU A 132 -7.09 2.04 22.34
CA LEU A 132 -6.69 3.33 21.76
C LEU A 132 -7.90 4.13 21.20
N GLY A 133 -9.07 3.51 21.11
CA GLY A 133 -10.30 4.13 20.60
C GLY A 133 -10.49 3.95 19.08
N ALA A 134 -9.56 3.26 18.41
CA ALA A 134 -9.69 2.97 16.99
C ALA A 134 -10.84 1.99 16.73
N ASN A 135 -11.57 2.24 15.63
CA ASN A 135 -12.70 1.43 15.17
C ASN A 135 -12.53 0.97 13.71
N THR A 136 -11.42 1.34 13.07
CA THR A 136 -11.11 0.97 11.69
C THR A 136 -9.62 0.63 11.59
N ILE A 137 -9.30 -0.51 10.97
CA ILE A 137 -7.92 -0.88 10.62
C ILE A 137 -7.71 -0.56 9.13
N HIS A 138 -6.66 0.20 8.82
CA HIS A 138 -6.17 0.39 7.47
C HIS A 138 -4.86 -0.37 7.30
N LEU A 139 -4.84 -1.35 6.41
CA LEU A 139 -3.65 -2.12 6.08
C LEU A 139 -2.94 -1.52 4.86
N LEU A 140 -1.63 -1.31 4.99
CA LEU A 140 -0.73 -1.19 3.83
C LEU A 140 -0.84 -2.46 2.95
N PRO A 141 -0.31 -2.46 1.71
CA PRO A 141 -0.45 -3.60 0.82
C PRO A 141 -0.02 -4.94 1.46
N ILE A 142 -0.91 -5.93 1.35
CA ILE A 142 -0.74 -7.30 1.89
C ILE A 142 -0.52 -8.35 0.80
N THR A 143 -0.50 -7.90 -0.46
CA THR A 143 -0.39 -8.75 -1.64
C THR A 143 1.00 -9.33 -1.80
N ALA A 144 1.11 -10.42 -2.55
CA ALA A 144 2.39 -11.03 -2.88
C ALA A 144 3.36 -10.02 -3.53
N ILE A 145 4.61 -10.04 -3.06
CA ILE A 145 5.66 -9.10 -3.45
C ILE A 145 6.55 -9.70 -4.56
N GLY A 146 6.97 -8.86 -5.50
CA GLY A 146 7.93 -9.19 -6.55
C GLY A 146 9.36 -8.91 -6.12
N HIS A 147 10.33 -9.53 -6.81
CA HIS A 147 11.74 -9.49 -6.39
C HIS A 147 12.72 -8.93 -7.43
N ASP A 148 12.29 -8.69 -8.67
CA ASP A 148 13.16 -8.04 -9.64
C ASP A 148 13.36 -6.56 -9.31
N GLY A 149 14.59 -6.22 -8.92
CA GLY A 149 14.98 -4.86 -8.56
C GLY A 149 14.55 -4.46 -7.15
N ASN A 150 14.43 -5.46 -6.26
CA ASN A 150 14.23 -5.30 -4.82
C ASN A 150 15.00 -4.10 -4.25
N LYS A 151 14.27 -3.32 -3.45
CA LYS A 151 14.86 -2.39 -2.48
C LYS A 151 15.00 -3.14 -1.16
N GLY A 152 16.15 -2.99 -0.49
CA GLY A 152 16.41 -3.67 0.78
C GLY A 152 16.35 -5.21 0.66
N THR A 153 16.20 -5.89 1.79
CA THR A 153 16.22 -7.36 1.86
C THR A 153 14.87 -8.01 1.60
N LEU A 154 13.77 -7.34 1.97
CA LEU A 154 12.40 -7.86 1.88
C LEU A 154 11.63 -7.38 0.65
N GLY A 155 12.11 -6.34 -0.03
CA GLY A 155 11.40 -5.71 -1.13
C GLY A 155 10.27 -4.77 -0.66
N SER A 156 9.76 -3.99 -1.62
CA SER A 156 8.67 -3.03 -1.41
C SER A 156 7.32 -3.75 -1.38
N PRO A 157 6.43 -3.48 -0.41
CA PRO A 157 5.06 -4.00 -0.45
C PRO A 157 4.24 -3.46 -1.64
N TYR A 158 4.68 -2.36 -2.26
CA TYR A 158 4.08 -1.76 -3.45
C TYR A 158 4.56 -2.42 -4.76
N ALA A 159 5.57 -3.30 -4.70
CA ALA A 159 5.97 -4.14 -5.83
C ALA A 159 5.04 -5.36 -5.93
N ILE A 160 3.79 -5.12 -6.31
CA ILE A 160 2.73 -6.14 -6.34
C ILE A 160 3.03 -7.16 -7.45
N ARG A 161 3.45 -8.37 -7.06
CA ARG A 161 3.64 -9.49 -8.01
C ARG A 161 2.30 -9.98 -8.53
N ASN A 162 1.33 -10.15 -7.62
CA ASN A 162 0.00 -10.63 -7.94
C ASN A 162 -1.03 -10.05 -6.97
N PRO A 163 -2.00 -9.24 -7.44
CA PRO A 163 -2.99 -8.63 -6.57
C PRO A 163 -4.03 -9.61 -6.03
N TYR A 164 -4.09 -10.86 -6.54
CA TYR A 164 -5.01 -11.91 -6.07
C TYR A 164 -4.37 -12.89 -5.08
N GLU A 165 -3.07 -12.77 -4.84
CA GLU A 165 -2.32 -13.58 -3.88
C GLU A 165 -1.84 -12.71 -2.73
N LEU A 166 -1.81 -13.27 -1.52
CA LEU A 166 -1.26 -12.59 -0.34
C LEU A 166 0.22 -12.93 -0.19
N ASP A 167 0.98 -12.08 0.49
CA ASP A 167 2.36 -12.38 0.84
C ASP A 167 2.40 -13.44 1.96
N GLU A 168 2.92 -14.63 1.63
CA GLU A 168 3.09 -15.74 2.57
C GLU A 168 4.06 -15.42 3.73
N ASN A 169 4.82 -14.33 3.63
CA ASN A 169 5.62 -13.83 4.75
C ASN A 169 4.79 -13.18 5.87
N GLN A 170 3.48 -12.98 5.65
CA GLN A 170 2.54 -12.46 6.63
C GLN A 170 1.77 -13.57 7.37
N ALA A 171 1.91 -14.84 6.96
CA ALA A 171 1.41 -16.00 7.70
C ALA A 171 2.38 -16.46 8.78
N GLU A 172 1.89 -17.15 9.81
CA GLU A 172 2.70 -17.74 10.88
C GLU A 172 3.03 -19.22 10.59
N PRO A 173 4.28 -19.56 10.20
CA PRO A 173 4.65 -20.92 9.81
C PRO A 173 4.45 -21.94 10.93
N ALA A 174 4.52 -21.50 12.20
CA ALA A 174 4.27 -22.35 13.36
C ALA A 174 2.86 -22.99 13.37
N LEU A 175 1.90 -22.41 12.64
CA LEU A 175 0.54 -22.92 12.52
C LEU A 175 0.35 -23.87 11.33
N GLY A 176 1.18 -23.76 10.28
CA GLY A 176 1.02 -24.53 9.04
C GLY A 176 -0.23 -24.15 8.23
N LEU A 177 -0.71 -22.91 8.39
CA LEU A 177 -1.81 -22.33 7.61
C LEU A 177 -1.25 -21.37 6.56
N ASP A 178 -1.96 -21.19 5.45
CA ASP A 178 -1.61 -20.21 4.43
C ASP A 178 -2.03 -18.77 4.82
N ALA A 179 -1.43 -17.77 4.17
CA ALA A 179 -1.73 -16.37 4.43
C ALA A 179 -3.20 -16.02 4.21
N LYS A 180 -3.86 -16.64 3.22
CA LYS A 180 -5.29 -16.40 2.94
C LYS A 180 -6.17 -16.83 4.12
N THR A 181 -5.91 -17.99 4.72
CA THR A 181 -6.65 -18.50 5.87
C THR A 181 -6.43 -17.62 7.09
N GLU A 182 -5.19 -17.24 7.37
CA GLU A 182 -4.89 -16.35 8.49
C GLU A 182 -5.47 -14.94 8.30
N PHE A 183 -5.43 -14.39 7.08
CA PHE A 183 -6.05 -13.08 6.81
C PHE A 183 -7.56 -13.13 6.96
N LYS A 184 -8.24 -14.19 6.51
CA LYS A 184 -9.68 -14.39 6.77
C LYS A 184 -9.97 -14.43 8.28
N ALA A 185 -9.14 -15.13 9.05
CA ALA A 185 -9.27 -15.18 10.51
C ALA A 185 -9.02 -13.80 11.16
N PHE A 186 -8.06 -13.02 10.64
CA PHE A 186 -7.81 -11.65 11.08
C PHE A 186 -9.01 -10.74 10.82
N VAL A 187 -9.59 -10.76 9.62
CA VAL A 187 -10.77 -9.94 9.31
C VAL A 187 -11.96 -10.36 10.16
N GLU A 188 -12.19 -11.66 10.36
CA GLU A 188 -13.25 -12.16 11.25
C GLU A 188 -13.04 -11.70 12.71
N ALA A 189 -11.81 -11.81 13.22
CA ALA A 189 -11.43 -11.31 14.53
C ALA A 189 -11.65 -9.79 14.68
N ALA A 190 -11.21 -9.00 13.70
CA ALA A 190 -11.38 -7.56 13.67
C ALA A 190 -12.88 -7.20 13.69
N ARG A 191 -13.70 -7.86 12.86
CA ARG A 191 -15.15 -7.69 12.82
C ARG A 191 -15.83 -8.03 14.15
N ASN A 192 -15.42 -9.12 14.81
CA ASN A 192 -15.94 -9.50 16.13
C ASN A 192 -15.66 -8.43 17.19
N MET A 193 -14.56 -7.69 17.04
CA MET A 193 -14.19 -6.58 17.92
C MET A 193 -14.77 -5.23 17.49
N GLY A 194 -15.57 -5.19 16.41
CA GLY A 194 -16.23 -3.97 15.93
C GLY A 194 -15.43 -3.18 14.91
N PHE A 195 -14.23 -3.62 14.52
CA PHE A 195 -13.43 -2.92 13.52
C PHE A 195 -14.02 -3.06 12.14
N ARG A 196 -13.91 -2.01 11.31
CA ARG A 196 -13.92 -2.13 9.85
C ARG A 196 -12.50 -2.35 9.33
N VAL A 197 -12.35 -3.07 8.21
CA VAL A 197 -11.04 -3.34 7.59
C VAL A 197 -10.95 -2.70 6.21
N VAL A 198 -9.95 -1.84 6.02
CA VAL A 198 -9.61 -1.20 4.75
C VAL A 198 -8.25 -1.68 4.27
N VAL A 199 -8.14 -2.04 3.00
CA VAL A 199 -6.88 -2.54 2.40
C VAL A 199 -6.42 -1.60 1.29
N GLU A 200 -5.13 -1.34 1.26
CA GLU A 200 -4.50 -0.49 0.25
C GLU A 200 -4.15 -1.26 -1.03
N PHE A 201 -4.39 -0.64 -2.18
CA PHE A 201 -4.05 -1.17 -3.50
C PHE A 201 -3.48 -0.10 -4.41
N VAL A 202 -2.54 -0.51 -5.27
CA VAL A 202 -2.09 0.24 -6.44
C VAL A 202 -2.59 -0.49 -7.68
N PHE A 203 -3.44 0.16 -8.49
CA PHE A 203 -3.96 -0.45 -9.72
C PHE A 203 -3.19 -0.03 -10.98
N ARG A 204 -2.33 0.99 -10.87
CA ARG A 204 -1.59 1.55 -12.00
C ARG A 204 -0.30 0.78 -12.31
N THR A 205 0.31 0.16 -11.30
CA THR A 205 1.63 -0.48 -11.40
C THR A 205 1.56 -1.96 -11.08
N ALA A 206 2.63 -2.67 -11.43
CA ALA A 206 2.88 -4.05 -11.03
C ALA A 206 4.38 -4.25 -10.79
N ALA A 207 4.77 -5.30 -10.07
CA ALA A 207 6.17 -5.70 -10.01
C ALA A 207 6.68 -6.05 -11.42
N LYS A 208 7.97 -5.79 -11.70
CA LYS A 208 8.55 -6.15 -13.01
C LYS A 208 8.60 -7.66 -13.25
N ASP A 209 8.57 -8.46 -12.18
CA ASP A 209 8.45 -9.91 -12.20
C ASP A 209 7.05 -10.41 -11.83
N SER A 210 6.02 -9.59 -12.06
CA SER A 210 4.61 -9.93 -11.88
C SER A 210 4.24 -11.25 -12.56
N ASP A 211 3.34 -12.00 -11.91
CA ASP A 211 2.83 -13.27 -12.45
C ASP A 211 2.14 -13.07 -13.81
N TRP A 212 1.61 -11.86 -14.06
CA TRP A 212 0.95 -11.51 -15.32
C TRP A 212 1.91 -11.37 -16.51
N VAL A 213 3.22 -11.17 -16.29
CA VAL A 213 4.18 -10.93 -17.39
C VAL A 213 4.26 -12.13 -18.34
N LYS A 214 4.19 -13.35 -17.81
CA LYS A 214 4.27 -14.58 -18.63
C LYS A 214 2.94 -14.89 -19.31
N GLU A 215 1.83 -14.68 -18.61
CA GLU A 215 0.49 -14.98 -19.13
C GLU A 215 0.05 -13.93 -20.17
N HIS A 216 0.37 -12.67 -19.90
CA HIS A 216 -0.05 -11.49 -20.66
C HIS A 216 1.12 -10.51 -20.86
N PRO A 217 2.15 -10.85 -21.66
CA PRO A 217 3.24 -9.92 -21.97
C PRO A 217 2.76 -8.57 -22.51
N GLU A 218 1.61 -8.55 -23.20
CA GLU A 218 0.97 -7.37 -23.76
C GLU A 218 0.46 -6.36 -22.73
N TRP A 219 0.27 -6.78 -21.47
CA TRP A 219 -0.11 -5.89 -20.37
C TRP A 219 1.06 -5.05 -19.85
N MET A 220 2.28 -5.32 -20.32
CA MET A 220 3.49 -4.62 -19.91
C MET A 220 4.08 -3.80 -21.07
N TYR A 221 4.86 -2.79 -20.71
CA TYR A 221 5.78 -2.16 -21.65
C TYR A 221 7.08 -2.95 -21.71
N TRP A 222 7.72 -2.99 -22.88
CA TRP A 222 8.98 -3.67 -23.10
C TRP A 222 9.97 -2.71 -23.75
N ILE A 223 11.23 -2.73 -23.30
CA ILE A 223 12.33 -2.01 -23.91
C ILE A 223 13.43 -2.98 -24.35
N LYS A 224 14.23 -2.59 -25.35
CA LYS A 224 15.41 -3.34 -25.76
C LYS A 224 16.34 -3.57 -24.55
N GLU A 225 16.81 -4.80 -24.38
CA GLU A 225 17.55 -5.21 -23.17
C GLU A 225 18.84 -4.39 -22.97
N GLU A 226 19.53 -4.04 -24.05
CA GLU A 226 20.79 -3.29 -24.06
C GLU A 226 20.67 -1.84 -23.57
N ILE A 227 19.45 -1.29 -23.48
CA ILE A 227 19.25 0.10 -23.04
C ILE A 227 19.62 0.22 -21.56
N ALA A 228 20.67 1.01 -21.28
CA ALA A 228 21.12 1.29 -19.93
C ALA A 228 20.19 2.29 -19.22
N LEU A 229 20.16 2.24 -17.89
CA LEU A 229 19.48 3.26 -17.09
C LEU A 229 20.27 4.57 -17.10
N ARG A 230 19.55 5.69 -17.10
CA ARG A 230 20.12 7.02 -17.01
C ARG A 230 20.46 7.35 -15.56
N ASP A 231 21.64 7.91 -15.35
CA ASP A 231 22.01 8.51 -14.06
C ASP A 231 21.21 9.81 -13.88
N PRO A 232 20.49 10.00 -12.75
CA PRO A 232 19.72 11.22 -12.46
C PRO A 232 20.49 12.54 -12.60
N ALA A 233 21.82 12.50 -12.43
CA ALA A 233 22.69 13.67 -12.58
C ALA A 233 23.02 14.02 -14.04
N HIS A 234 22.63 13.18 -15.00
CA HIS A 234 22.96 13.30 -16.42
C HIS A 234 21.72 13.46 -17.29
N GLN A 235 21.85 14.25 -18.35
CA GLN A 235 20.80 14.48 -19.37
C GLN A 235 21.03 13.64 -20.64
N ASP A 236 21.60 12.44 -20.50
CA ASP A 236 21.86 11.54 -21.61
C ASP A 236 20.56 10.85 -22.08
N GLU A 237 19.94 11.39 -23.12
CA GLU A 237 18.68 10.87 -23.68
C GLU A 237 18.84 9.53 -24.39
N SER A 238 20.06 9.01 -24.58
CA SER A 238 20.28 7.65 -25.12
C SER A 238 20.08 6.55 -24.07
N ARG A 239 19.85 6.94 -22.81
CA ARG A 239 19.62 6.04 -21.67
C ARG A 239 18.21 6.20 -21.13
N TYR A 240 17.66 5.09 -20.62
CA TYR A 240 16.29 5.03 -20.13
C TYR A 240 16.11 5.77 -18.80
N GLY A 241 15.11 6.65 -18.76
CA GLY A 241 14.67 7.41 -17.59
C GLY A 241 13.36 8.14 -17.92
N SER A 242 12.94 9.07 -17.06
CA SER A 242 11.88 10.02 -17.44
C SER A 242 12.25 10.71 -18.77
N PRO A 243 11.33 10.93 -19.73
CA PRO A 243 11.69 11.59 -20.97
C PRO A 243 12.28 12.98 -20.72
N ILE A 244 13.23 13.40 -21.57
CA ILE A 244 13.79 14.75 -21.50
C ILE A 244 13.02 15.63 -22.47
N PHE A 245 12.64 16.82 -22.00
CA PHE A 245 11.99 17.85 -22.79
C PHE A 245 12.81 19.14 -22.69
N SER A 246 12.87 19.90 -23.78
CA SER A 246 13.41 21.25 -23.78
C SER A 246 12.55 22.19 -22.92
N ARG A 247 13.10 23.35 -22.56
CA ARG A 247 12.36 24.35 -21.78
C ARG A 247 11.06 24.78 -22.47
N GLU A 248 11.12 24.99 -23.78
CA GLU A 248 9.97 25.40 -24.60
C GLU A 248 8.89 24.31 -24.63
N GLU A 249 9.28 23.04 -24.74
CA GLU A 249 8.36 21.92 -24.68
C GLU A 249 7.73 21.78 -23.30
N LEU A 250 8.50 21.93 -22.21
CA LEU A 250 7.96 21.90 -20.85
C LEU A 250 6.95 23.01 -20.63
N ASP A 251 7.26 24.24 -21.03
CA ASP A 251 6.35 25.37 -20.92
C ASP A 251 5.06 25.13 -21.74
N HIS A 252 5.18 24.50 -22.92
CA HIS A 252 4.03 24.10 -23.73
C HIS A 252 3.21 22.95 -23.11
N ILE A 253 3.87 21.92 -22.55
CA ILE A 253 3.22 20.81 -21.84
C ILE A 253 2.43 21.34 -20.65
N HIS A 254 3.04 22.21 -19.84
CA HIS A 254 2.35 22.84 -18.70
C HIS A 254 1.17 23.70 -19.14
N TYR A 255 1.31 24.44 -20.25
CA TYR A 255 0.19 25.17 -20.84
C TYR A 255 -0.96 24.24 -21.23
N LEU A 256 -0.70 23.20 -22.03
CA LEU A 256 -1.73 22.25 -22.46
C LEU A 256 -2.43 21.58 -21.28
N VAL A 257 -1.68 21.15 -20.28
CA VAL A 257 -2.23 20.51 -19.07
C VAL A 257 -3.09 21.48 -18.27
N ARG A 258 -2.64 22.72 -18.07
CA ARG A 258 -3.40 23.74 -17.34
C ARG A 258 -4.70 24.12 -18.05
N GLU A 259 -4.68 24.21 -19.38
CA GLU A 259 -5.86 24.50 -20.19
C GLU A 259 -6.74 23.27 -20.45
N HIS A 260 -6.42 22.11 -19.85
CA HIS A 260 -7.13 20.84 -20.05
C HIS A 260 -7.24 20.41 -21.53
N ARG A 261 -6.21 20.72 -22.33
CA ARG A 261 -6.10 20.38 -23.75
C ARG A 261 -5.26 19.12 -23.91
N PHE A 262 -5.95 17.98 -23.94
CA PHE A 262 -5.32 16.66 -24.08
C PHE A 262 -5.37 16.10 -25.51
N ASP A 263 -5.81 16.91 -26.47
CA ASP A 263 -5.67 16.65 -27.89
C ASP A 263 -4.25 17.00 -28.35
N ASN A 264 -3.51 16.01 -28.86
CA ASN A 264 -2.16 16.20 -29.40
C ASN A 264 -1.13 16.70 -28.37
N LEU A 265 -1.05 16.02 -27.24
CA LEU A 265 0.00 16.26 -26.25
C LEU A 265 1.39 16.02 -26.84
N VAL A 266 2.38 16.80 -26.37
CA VAL A 266 3.78 16.69 -26.79
C VAL A 266 4.31 15.30 -26.44
N PRO A 267 4.62 14.44 -27.41
CA PRO A 267 5.19 13.13 -27.13
C PRO A 267 6.68 13.27 -26.75
N PRO A 268 7.25 12.27 -26.06
CA PRO A 268 8.71 12.23 -25.86
C PRO A 268 9.44 12.18 -27.21
N HIS A 269 10.71 12.59 -27.28
CA HIS A 269 11.47 12.51 -28.53
C HIS A 269 11.58 11.08 -29.06
N LYS A 270 11.89 10.98 -30.36
CA LYS A 270 11.96 9.69 -31.07
C LYS A 270 12.96 8.71 -30.44
N ILE A 271 14.10 9.20 -29.93
CA ILE A 271 15.10 8.36 -29.26
C ILE A 271 14.53 7.60 -28.05
N HIS A 272 13.70 8.26 -27.23
CA HIS A 272 13.03 7.61 -26.09
C HIS A 272 11.96 6.62 -26.55
N GLN A 273 11.17 6.99 -27.57
CA GLN A 273 10.18 6.08 -28.15
C GLN A 273 10.83 4.81 -28.72
N ASP A 274 12.01 4.94 -29.32
CA ASP A 274 12.75 3.84 -29.97
C ASP A 274 13.41 2.87 -28.99
N PHE A 275 13.39 3.15 -27.69
CA PHE A 275 13.73 2.15 -26.67
C PHE A 275 12.72 1.03 -26.62
N PHE A 276 11.45 1.35 -26.86
CA PHE A 276 10.35 0.43 -26.66
C PHE A 276 10.20 -0.53 -27.84
N THR A 277 9.87 -1.77 -27.50
CA THR A 277 9.56 -2.82 -28.46
C THR A 277 8.08 -3.17 -28.40
N LEU A 278 7.59 -3.86 -29.43
CA LEU A 278 6.34 -4.59 -29.25
C LEU A 278 6.51 -5.66 -28.16
N PRO A 279 5.44 -6.03 -27.45
CA PRO A 279 5.48 -7.14 -26.52
C PRO A 279 5.94 -8.44 -27.21
N PRO A 280 6.82 -9.23 -26.61
CA PRO A 280 7.16 -10.57 -27.07
C PRO A 280 5.95 -11.51 -26.95
N ALA A 281 5.96 -12.61 -27.70
CA ALA A 281 4.98 -13.68 -27.50
C ALA A 281 5.21 -14.39 -26.16
N SER A 282 4.16 -14.90 -25.53
CA SER A 282 4.22 -15.51 -24.18
C SER A 282 5.18 -16.71 -24.09
N ASP A 283 5.33 -17.48 -25.17
CA ASP A 283 6.27 -18.61 -25.26
C ASP A 283 7.73 -18.19 -25.47
N ALA A 284 7.95 -16.93 -25.85
CA ALA A 284 9.26 -16.30 -25.98
C ALA A 284 9.67 -15.47 -24.75
N VAL A 285 8.90 -15.56 -23.65
CA VAL A 285 9.21 -14.91 -22.36
C VAL A 285 9.71 -15.95 -21.35
N ALA A 286 10.92 -15.73 -20.84
CA ALA A 286 11.54 -16.59 -19.83
C ALA A 286 12.09 -15.78 -18.65
N LYS A 287 12.19 -16.41 -17.48
CA LYS A 287 12.94 -15.82 -16.36
C LYS A 287 14.42 -16.15 -16.49
N GLU A 288 15.26 -15.13 -16.55
CA GLU A 288 16.72 -15.22 -16.49
C GLU A 288 17.21 -14.42 -15.28
N ASN A 289 17.96 -15.06 -14.37
CA ASN A 289 18.48 -14.44 -13.15
C ASN A 289 17.42 -13.67 -12.33
N GLY A 290 16.20 -14.22 -12.24
CA GLY A 290 15.09 -13.62 -11.49
C GLY A 290 14.31 -12.53 -12.24
N ARG A 291 14.68 -12.18 -13.48
CA ARG A 291 14.01 -11.15 -14.29
C ARG A 291 13.35 -11.77 -15.51
N TYR A 292 12.23 -11.20 -15.98
CA TYR A 292 11.67 -11.61 -17.26
C TYR A 292 12.42 -10.99 -18.43
N ILE A 293 12.84 -11.84 -19.36
CA ILE A 293 13.40 -11.47 -20.65
C ILE A 293 12.51 -12.04 -21.75
N GLY A 294 12.21 -11.20 -22.73
CA GLY A 294 11.51 -11.58 -23.95
C GLY A 294 12.45 -11.61 -25.14
N VAL A 295 12.21 -12.53 -26.07
CA VAL A 295 12.91 -12.58 -27.37
C VAL A 295 11.92 -12.30 -28.49
N LEU A 296 12.17 -11.26 -29.28
CA LEU A 296 11.35 -10.92 -30.44
C LEU A 296 11.64 -11.84 -31.63
N PRO A 297 10.76 -11.93 -32.65
CA PRO A 297 11.02 -12.73 -33.86
C PRO A 297 12.32 -12.37 -34.60
N SER A 298 12.83 -11.15 -34.43
CA SER A 298 14.12 -10.71 -34.98
C SER A 298 15.34 -11.24 -34.22
N GLY A 299 15.15 -11.92 -33.09
CA GLY A 299 16.21 -12.30 -32.14
C GLY A 299 16.59 -11.18 -31.16
N GLN A 300 16.03 -9.98 -31.30
CA GLN A 300 16.24 -8.88 -30.35
C GLN A 300 15.68 -9.24 -28.97
N ARG A 301 16.50 -9.05 -27.94
CA ARG A 301 16.12 -9.27 -26.54
C ARG A 301 15.49 -8.00 -25.96
N ALA A 302 14.50 -8.20 -25.09
CA ALA A 302 13.74 -7.14 -24.45
C ALA A 302 13.53 -7.44 -22.96
N LYS A 303 13.41 -6.37 -22.16
CA LYS A 303 13.17 -6.41 -20.71
C LYS A 303 12.04 -5.48 -20.32
N ILE A 304 11.47 -5.71 -19.13
CA ILE A 304 10.50 -4.81 -18.52
C ILE A 304 11.23 -3.58 -17.94
N PRO A 305 10.89 -2.35 -18.36
CA PRO A 305 11.47 -1.14 -17.81
C PRO A 305 10.89 -0.80 -16.43
N GLY A 306 11.68 -0.11 -15.60
CA GLY A 306 11.18 0.48 -14.36
C GLY A 306 10.24 1.66 -14.63
N ALA A 307 9.24 1.84 -13.78
CA ALA A 307 8.40 3.04 -13.74
C ALA A 307 9.19 4.24 -13.17
N PHE A 308 8.67 5.44 -13.31
CA PHE A 308 9.23 6.69 -12.78
C PHE A 308 8.09 7.68 -12.51
N ALA A 309 8.37 8.81 -11.87
CA ALA A 309 7.37 9.84 -11.58
C ALA A 309 6.52 10.17 -12.82
N ASP A 310 5.19 10.12 -12.66
CA ASP A 310 4.24 10.38 -13.76
C ASP A 310 3.99 11.88 -13.97
N TRP A 311 4.36 12.71 -12.99
CA TRP A 311 4.32 14.16 -13.02
C TRP A 311 5.19 14.79 -11.91
N PRO A 312 5.83 15.95 -12.16
CA PRO A 312 5.88 16.67 -13.43
C PRO A 312 6.79 15.99 -14.47
N PRO A 313 6.67 16.32 -15.77
CA PRO A 313 7.44 15.66 -16.82
C PRO A 313 8.96 15.90 -16.73
N ASP A 314 9.39 16.89 -15.95
CA ASP A 314 10.79 17.22 -15.67
C ASP A 314 11.30 16.65 -14.33
N ASP A 315 10.52 15.80 -13.65
CA ASP A 315 11.01 15.04 -12.51
C ASP A 315 12.14 14.09 -12.96
N ASN A 316 13.30 14.25 -12.33
CA ASN A 316 14.52 13.55 -12.68
C ASN A 316 14.88 12.42 -11.71
N GLN A 317 13.95 11.98 -10.85
CA GLN A 317 14.16 10.81 -10.01
C GLN A 317 14.55 9.58 -10.85
N PRO A 318 15.45 8.72 -10.35
CA PRO A 318 15.78 7.49 -11.04
C PRO A 318 14.53 6.61 -11.19
N PRO A 319 14.41 5.84 -12.29
CA PRO A 319 13.36 4.85 -12.41
C PRO A 319 13.32 3.91 -11.21
N TRP A 320 12.12 3.64 -10.72
CA TRP A 320 11.84 2.69 -9.67
C TRP A 320 12.26 1.29 -10.13
N GLY A 321 13.23 0.73 -9.42
CA GLY A 321 13.84 -0.55 -9.79
C GLY A 321 12.90 -1.74 -9.67
N ASP A 322 11.86 -1.65 -8.85
CA ASP A 322 11.02 -2.75 -8.36
C ASP A 322 9.62 -2.83 -9.02
N VAL A 323 9.18 -1.79 -9.72
CA VAL A 323 7.84 -1.70 -10.32
C VAL A 323 7.88 -1.20 -11.76
N THR A 324 6.85 -1.53 -12.52
CA THR A 324 6.58 -1.01 -13.86
C THR A 324 5.14 -0.51 -13.97
N TYR A 325 4.83 0.18 -15.07
CA TYR A 325 3.48 0.60 -15.40
C TYR A 325 2.74 -0.46 -16.21
N LEU A 326 1.48 -0.70 -15.86
CA LEU A 326 0.57 -1.53 -16.67
C LEU A 326 0.17 -0.79 -17.96
N ARG A 327 0.02 -1.51 -19.07
CA ARG A 327 -0.35 -0.94 -20.37
C ARG A 327 -1.87 -0.90 -20.52
N LEU A 328 -2.50 0.09 -19.88
CA LEU A 328 -3.97 0.26 -19.85
C LEU A 328 -4.61 0.49 -21.22
N TYR A 329 -3.83 0.93 -22.21
CA TYR A 329 -4.28 1.12 -23.58
C TYR A 329 -3.29 0.51 -24.58
N GLU A 330 -3.83 -0.10 -25.63
CA GLU A 330 -3.12 -0.70 -26.75
C GLU A 330 -3.21 0.21 -27.97
N ASN A 331 -2.17 0.99 -28.19
CA ASN A 331 -1.97 1.74 -29.43
C ASN A 331 -0.48 1.75 -29.77
N PRO A 332 -0.06 1.24 -30.95
CA PRO A 332 1.35 1.23 -31.36
C PRO A 332 2.00 2.62 -31.42
N GLN A 333 1.23 3.68 -31.69
CA GLN A 333 1.74 5.06 -31.73
C GLN A 333 2.07 5.61 -30.34
N PHE A 334 1.57 4.99 -29.28
CA PHE A 334 1.76 5.38 -27.89
C PHE A 334 2.44 4.26 -27.08
N ASN A 335 3.25 3.44 -27.75
CA ASN A 335 3.99 2.35 -27.11
C ASN A 335 5.23 2.85 -26.38
N TYR A 336 5.03 3.71 -25.38
CA TYR A 336 6.08 4.25 -24.52
C TYR A 336 5.50 4.69 -23.18
N ILE A 337 6.37 4.84 -22.19
CA ILE A 337 6.06 5.40 -20.87
C ILE A 337 6.42 6.89 -20.88
N ALA A 338 5.42 7.75 -20.66
CA ALA A 338 5.55 9.20 -20.48
C ALA A 338 4.28 9.80 -19.85
N TYR A 339 4.32 11.06 -19.41
CA TYR A 339 3.18 11.74 -18.75
C TYR A 339 1.87 11.65 -19.55
N ASN A 340 1.94 11.72 -20.90
CA ASN A 340 0.80 11.66 -21.81
C ASN A 340 0.26 10.25 -22.08
N THR A 341 0.93 9.19 -21.61
CA THR A 341 0.44 7.79 -21.69
C THR A 341 0.14 7.19 -20.32
N ILE A 342 0.68 7.79 -19.25
CA ILE A 342 0.57 7.26 -17.89
C ILE A 342 -0.42 8.01 -17.00
N ARG A 343 -0.57 9.34 -17.19
CA ARG A 343 -1.36 10.20 -16.30
C ARG A 343 -2.35 11.10 -17.02
N MET A 344 -1.87 11.87 -17.99
CA MET A 344 -2.70 12.88 -18.67
C MET A 344 -3.54 12.28 -19.80
N TYR A 345 -3.08 11.16 -20.37
CA TYR A 345 -3.73 10.42 -21.45
C TYR A 345 -4.13 11.28 -22.66
N ASP A 346 -3.29 11.25 -23.71
CA ASP A 346 -3.65 11.87 -24.98
C ASP A 346 -4.99 11.31 -25.51
N THR A 347 -5.90 12.17 -25.96
CA THR A 347 -7.25 11.74 -26.39
C THR A 347 -7.22 10.77 -27.58
N ARG A 348 -6.14 10.76 -28.38
CA ARG A 348 -5.94 9.77 -29.46
C ARG A 348 -5.63 8.37 -28.91
N LEU A 349 -5.11 8.26 -27.69
CA LEU A 349 -4.86 7.02 -26.98
C LEU A 349 -6.12 6.49 -26.30
N THR A 350 -6.97 7.36 -25.76
CA THR A 350 -8.14 6.98 -24.95
C THR A 350 -9.37 6.57 -25.76
N GLN A 351 -9.20 6.30 -27.06
CA GLN A 351 -10.28 5.85 -27.91
C GLN A 351 -10.77 4.46 -27.46
N PRO A 352 -12.08 4.15 -27.53
CA PRO A 352 -12.63 2.88 -27.01
C PRO A 352 -11.94 1.63 -27.55
N GLN A 353 -11.55 1.63 -28.83
CA GLN A 353 -10.84 0.51 -29.47
C GLN A 353 -9.41 0.31 -28.97
N CYS A 354 -8.81 1.31 -28.33
CA CYS A 354 -7.48 1.24 -27.75
C CYS A 354 -7.51 0.76 -26.30
N ILE A 355 -8.68 0.57 -25.68
CA ILE A 355 -8.75 0.10 -24.29
C ILE A 355 -8.24 -1.34 -24.21
N ASN A 356 -7.27 -1.61 -23.33
CA ASN A 356 -6.86 -2.97 -23.00
C ASN A 356 -7.94 -3.63 -22.14
N ARG A 357 -8.98 -4.14 -22.78
CA ARG A 357 -10.18 -4.63 -22.12
C ARG A 357 -9.90 -5.81 -21.17
N PRO A 358 -9.15 -6.85 -21.56
CA PRO A 358 -8.82 -7.94 -20.65
C PRO A 358 -8.08 -7.48 -19.39
N LEU A 359 -7.14 -6.53 -19.51
CA LEU A 359 -6.43 -5.95 -18.37
C LEU A 359 -7.37 -5.17 -17.46
N TRP A 360 -8.23 -4.31 -18.02
CA TRP A 360 -9.19 -3.52 -17.23
C TRP A 360 -10.16 -4.44 -16.48
N ASP A 361 -10.69 -5.46 -17.13
CA ASP A 361 -11.60 -6.43 -16.50
C ASP A 361 -10.90 -7.17 -15.35
N ARG A 362 -9.61 -7.49 -15.52
CA ARG A 362 -8.79 -8.08 -14.46
C ARG A 362 -8.60 -7.11 -13.29
N ILE A 363 -8.32 -5.83 -13.53
CA ILE A 363 -8.19 -4.80 -12.48
C ILE A 363 -9.52 -4.61 -11.73
N VAL A 364 -10.63 -4.44 -12.47
CA VAL A 364 -11.99 -4.26 -11.92
C VAL A 364 -12.40 -5.45 -11.05
N GLY A 365 -11.92 -6.66 -11.38
CA GLY A 365 -12.19 -7.88 -10.62
C GLY A 365 -11.46 -8.00 -9.27
N ILE A 366 -10.46 -7.15 -8.97
CA ILE A 366 -9.65 -7.27 -7.75
C ILE A 366 -10.50 -7.00 -6.51
N ILE A 367 -11.12 -5.82 -6.39
CA ILE A 367 -11.92 -5.48 -5.19
C ILE A 367 -13.08 -6.47 -4.95
N PRO A 368 -13.88 -6.86 -5.98
CA PRO A 368 -14.89 -7.89 -5.83
C PRO A 368 -14.37 -9.22 -5.28
N TYR A 369 -13.15 -9.64 -5.65
CA TYR A 369 -12.52 -10.81 -5.06
C TYR A 369 -12.31 -10.62 -3.56
N TYR A 370 -11.73 -9.51 -3.11
CA TYR A 370 -11.50 -9.26 -1.68
C TYR A 370 -12.80 -9.11 -0.87
N GLN A 371 -13.84 -8.51 -1.46
CA GLN A 371 -15.16 -8.41 -0.84
C GLN A 371 -15.79 -9.79 -0.59
N ARG A 372 -15.65 -10.72 -1.55
CA ARG A 372 -16.19 -12.08 -1.45
C ARG A 372 -15.36 -12.99 -0.57
N GLU A 373 -14.04 -12.95 -0.71
CA GLU A 373 -13.14 -13.87 -0.04
C GLU A 373 -12.83 -13.47 1.40
N PHE A 374 -12.62 -12.18 1.64
CA PHE A 374 -12.12 -11.68 2.92
C PHE A 374 -13.10 -10.77 3.64
N HIS A 375 -14.12 -10.27 2.95
CA HIS A 375 -15.16 -9.40 3.53
C HIS A 375 -14.62 -8.10 4.12
N ILE A 376 -13.63 -7.50 3.44
CA ILE A 376 -13.14 -6.15 3.72
C ILE A 376 -14.26 -5.12 3.55
N ASP A 377 -14.14 -3.97 4.22
CA ASP A 377 -15.17 -2.93 4.31
C ASP A 377 -14.88 -1.71 3.41
N GLY A 378 -13.63 -1.55 2.94
CA GLY A 378 -13.22 -0.50 2.01
C GLY A 378 -11.82 -0.71 1.43
N VAL A 379 -11.40 0.20 0.56
CA VAL A 379 -10.02 0.27 0.06
C VAL A 379 -9.44 1.68 0.13
N MET A 380 -8.11 1.76 0.26
CA MET A 380 -7.32 2.95 -0.11
C MET A 380 -6.75 2.72 -1.51
N ILE A 381 -6.92 3.67 -2.42
CA ILE A 381 -6.34 3.61 -3.77
C ILE A 381 -5.15 4.56 -3.83
N ASP A 382 -3.96 3.98 -3.93
CA ASP A 382 -2.71 4.66 -4.27
C ASP A 382 -2.63 4.84 -5.81
N MET A 383 -2.01 5.94 -6.23
CA MET A 383 -1.91 6.41 -7.61
C MET A 383 -3.28 6.54 -8.31
N GLY A 384 -4.36 6.81 -7.57
CA GLY A 384 -5.70 6.99 -8.14
C GLY A 384 -5.79 8.11 -9.19
N HIS A 385 -4.90 9.11 -9.10
CA HIS A 385 -4.78 10.20 -10.07
C HIS A 385 -4.29 9.74 -11.45
N ALA A 386 -3.58 8.62 -11.54
CA ALA A 386 -3.05 8.06 -12.79
C ALA A 386 -4.02 7.06 -13.45
N LEU A 387 -5.14 6.73 -12.82
CA LEU A 387 -6.14 5.85 -13.43
C LEU A 387 -7.12 6.66 -14.31
N PRO A 388 -7.47 6.15 -15.52
CA PRO A 388 -8.54 6.74 -16.33
C PRO A 388 -9.85 6.82 -15.56
N MET A 389 -10.63 7.87 -15.81
CA MET A 389 -11.88 8.12 -15.08
C MET A 389 -12.88 6.98 -15.26
N GLU A 390 -13.01 6.48 -16.49
CA GLU A 390 -13.92 5.40 -16.85
C GLU A 390 -13.58 4.12 -16.08
N LEU A 391 -12.29 3.79 -15.98
CA LEU A 391 -11.82 2.64 -15.19
C LEU A 391 -12.12 2.82 -13.71
N LYS A 392 -11.87 4.01 -13.13
CA LYS A 392 -12.22 4.30 -11.73
C LYS A 392 -13.71 4.13 -11.45
N GLN A 393 -14.56 4.66 -12.33
CA GLN A 393 -16.01 4.52 -12.21
C GLN A 393 -16.45 3.05 -12.29
N GLU A 394 -15.83 2.25 -13.14
CA GLU A 394 -16.11 0.82 -13.25
C GLU A 394 -15.69 0.05 -11.99
N ILE A 395 -14.50 0.34 -11.45
CA ILE A 395 -14.00 -0.22 -10.18
C ILE A 395 -14.98 0.09 -9.04
N ILE A 396 -15.32 1.37 -8.86
CA ILE A 396 -16.20 1.85 -7.79
C ILE A 396 -17.61 1.28 -7.94
N GLY A 397 -18.17 1.36 -9.15
CA GLY A 397 -19.51 0.87 -9.46
C GLY A 397 -19.63 -0.64 -9.23
N THR A 398 -18.64 -1.42 -9.63
CA THR A 398 -18.64 -2.88 -9.45
C THR A 398 -18.53 -3.27 -7.97
N ALA A 399 -17.65 -2.61 -7.21
CA ALA A 399 -17.54 -2.87 -5.77
C ALA A 399 -18.83 -2.49 -5.01
N ARG A 400 -19.45 -1.35 -5.32
CA ARG A 400 -20.68 -0.89 -4.66
C ARG A 400 -21.93 -1.69 -5.04
N LYS A 401 -21.94 -2.35 -6.21
CA LYS A 401 -22.96 -3.36 -6.54
C LYS A 401 -22.95 -4.55 -5.56
N ASN A 402 -21.76 -5.01 -5.15
CA ASN A 402 -21.62 -6.12 -4.20
C ASN A 402 -21.88 -5.68 -2.75
N ASN A 403 -21.35 -4.53 -2.36
CA ASN A 403 -21.54 -3.93 -1.05
C ASN A 403 -21.86 -2.43 -1.20
N PRO A 404 -23.14 -2.03 -1.13
CA PRO A 404 -23.53 -0.62 -1.27
C PRO A 404 -22.92 0.33 -0.24
N ASP A 405 -22.35 -0.18 0.86
CA ASP A 405 -21.71 0.61 1.92
C ASP A 405 -20.16 0.51 1.88
N PHE A 406 -19.58 0.05 0.77
CA PHE A 406 -18.13 -0.05 0.61
C PHE A 406 -17.47 1.31 0.48
N ALA A 407 -16.42 1.55 1.26
CA ALA A 407 -15.69 2.82 1.25
C ALA A 407 -14.52 2.83 0.27
N PHE A 408 -14.29 3.99 -0.34
CA PHE A 408 -13.14 4.29 -1.19
C PHE A 408 -12.39 5.48 -0.62
N TRP A 409 -11.13 5.32 -0.28
CA TRP A 409 -10.23 6.40 0.13
C TRP A 409 -9.20 6.66 -0.96
N ASP A 410 -8.85 7.92 -1.12
CA ASP A 410 -7.92 8.41 -2.15
C ASP A 410 -6.60 8.79 -1.50
N GLU A 411 -5.47 8.26 -1.98
CA GLU A 411 -4.14 8.71 -1.57
C GLU A 411 -3.80 10.04 -2.28
N ASN A 412 -4.62 11.05 -2.01
CA ASN A 412 -4.49 12.37 -2.56
C ASN A 412 -4.27 13.36 -1.42
N PHE A 413 -3.22 14.18 -1.54
CA PHE A 413 -2.92 15.19 -0.55
C PHE A 413 -3.75 16.45 -0.73
N SER A 414 -4.43 16.62 -1.86
CA SER A 414 -5.37 17.73 -2.09
C SER A 414 -6.76 17.41 -1.54
N ILE A 415 -7.27 18.29 -0.68
CA ILE A 415 -8.65 18.24 -0.17
C ILE A 415 -9.54 19.00 -1.15
N SER A 416 -10.01 18.31 -2.18
CA SER A 416 -10.75 18.92 -3.31
C SER A 416 -12.08 18.23 -3.59
N ARG A 417 -13.05 19.00 -4.11
CA ARG A 417 -14.31 18.46 -4.65
C ARG A 417 -14.13 17.34 -5.68
N ARG A 418 -13.04 17.38 -6.45
CA ARG A 418 -12.77 16.42 -7.51
C ARG A 418 -12.77 14.98 -6.99
N SER A 419 -12.03 14.67 -5.92
CA SER A 419 -12.02 13.30 -5.37
C SER A 419 -13.42 12.83 -4.95
N LYS A 420 -14.27 13.74 -4.46
CA LYS A 420 -15.66 13.41 -4.12
C LYS A 420 -16.50 13.09 -5.35
N GLU A 421 -16.36 13.87 -6.42
CA GLU A 421 -17.04 13.65 -7.69
C GLU A 421 -16.55 12.38 -8.40
N GLU A 422 -15.29 12.01 -8.19
CA GLU A 422 -14.71 10.74 -8.63
C GLU A 422 -15.23 9.53 -7.83
N GLY A 423 -15.94 9.76 -6.73
CA GLY A 423 -16.65 8.74 -5.96
C GLY A 423 -15.95 8.29 -4.67
N TYR A 424 -14.87 8.97 -4.27
CA TYR A 424 -14.17 8.73 -3.00
C TYR A 424 -14.90 9.32 -1.80
N ASN A 425 -14.75 8.67 -0.64
CA ASN A 425 -15.35 9.06 0.64
C ASN A 425 -14.41 9.91 1.50
N ALA A 426 -13.10 9.75 1.34
CA ALA A 426 -12.09 10.50 2.07
C ALA A 426 -10.79 10.61 1.25
N VAL A 427 -9.97 11.61 1.55
CA VAL A 427 -8.62 11.76 1.02
C VAL A 427 -7.58 11.69 2.14
N PHE A 428 -6.32 11.41 1.82
CA PHE A 428 -5.24 11.51 2.80
C PHE A 428 -5.09 12.94 3.34
N GLY A 429 -5.03 13.93 2.44
CA GLY A 429 -4.84 15.34 2.79
C GLY A 429 -3.38 15.71 3.07
N PHE A 430 -3.15 17.00 3.35
CA PHE A 430 -1.81 17.60 3.47
C PHE A 430 -1.44 17.98 4.92
N LEU A 431 -2.21 17.54 5.92
CA LEU A 431 -2.01 18.03 7.29
C LEU A 431 -0.63 17.64 7.86
N TRP A 432 -0.12 16.46 7.54
CA TRP A 432 1.20 15.98 7.97
C TRP A 432 2.37 16.91 7.56
N VAL A 433 2.25 17.62 6.43
CA VAL A 433 3.27 18.59 5.99
C VAL A 433 3.07 19.96 6.65
N ASP A 434 1.84 20.39 6.91
CA ASP A 434 1.57 21.75 7.39
C ASP A 434 1.48 21.86 8.92
N GLU A 435 1.10 20.80 9.62
CA GLU A 435 0.79 20.81 11.05
C GLU A 435 1.98 21.24 11.92
N HIS A 436 3.19 20.83 11.55
CA HIS A 436 4.42 21.17 12.26
C HIS A 436 4.96 22.58 11.93
N HIS A 437 4.27 23.33 11.05
CA HIS A 437 4.60 24.72 10.71
C HIS A 437 3.54 25.68 11.28
N PRO A 438 3.84 26.43 12.37
CA PRO A 438 2.83 27.23 13.08
C PRO A 438 2.04 28.20 12.21
N ALA A 439 2.68 28.84 11.22
CA ALA A 439 2.02 29.76 10.31
C ALA A 439 1.03 29.05 9.39
N ARG A 440 1.39 27.87 8.86
CA ARG A 440 0.52 27.07 8.00
C ARG A 440 -0.61 26.43 8.79
N MET A 441 -0.32 25.91 9.99
CA MET A 441 -1.37 25.39 10.88
C MET A 441 -2.39 26.48 11.25
N LYS A 442 -1.95 27.72 11.49
CA LYS A 442 -2.87 28.85 11.71
C LYS A 442 -3.76 29.14 10.49
N GLN A 443 -3.21 29.04 9.28
CA GLN A 443 -3.98 29.18 8.05
C GLN A 443 -4.98 28.04 7.88
N PHE A 444 -4.56 26.81 8.17
CA PHE A 444 -5.41 25.63 8.14
C PHE A 444 -6.61 25.78 9.09
N VAL A 445 -6.38 26.16 10.35
CA VAL A 445 -7.46 26.38 11.34
C VAL A 445 -8.41 27.50 10.91
N ARG A 446 -7.88 28.58 10.32
CA ARG A 446 -8.72 29.66 9.76
C ARG A 446 -9.61 29.13 8.63
N ARG A 447 -9.05 28.41 7.66
CA ARG A 447 -9.81 27.79 6.57
C ARG A 447 -10.87 26.83 7.12
N ALA A 448 -10.53 26.00 8.10
CA ALA A 448 -11.47 25.08 8.74
C ALA A 448 -12.64 25.82 9.41
N ALA A 449 -12.38 27.00 9.98
CA ALA A 449 -13.40 27.81 10.65
C ALA A 449 -14.26 28.65 9.70
N THR A 450 -13.77 29.01 8.51
CA THR A 450 -14.49 29.88 7.56
C THR A 450 -15.08 29.13 6.37
N ASP A 451 -14.26 28.33 5.69
CA ASP A 451 -14.57 27.78 4.36
C ASP A 451 -14.97 26.30 4.45
N GLY A 452 -14.46 25.60 5.46
CA GLY A 452 -14.62 24.16 5.62
C GLY A 452 -13.85 23.35 4.56
N PHE A 453 -14.23 22.07 4.42
CA PHE A 453 -13.63 21.12 3.50
C PHE A 453 -14.71 20.34 2.75
N GLU A 454 -14.52 20.12 1.45
CA GLU A 454 -15.54 19.55 0.58
C GLU A 454 -15.65 18.01 0.68
N ILE A 455 -14.58 17.37 1.14
CA ILE A 455 -14.45 15.94 1.37
C ILE A 455 -13.73 15.69 2.72
N PRO A 456 -14.13 14.66 3.49
CA PRO A 456 -13.37 14.22 4.66
C PRO A 456 -11.90 13.94 4.32
N PHE A 457 -11.02 14.19 5.29
CA PHE A 457 -9.58 13.99 5.16
C PHE A 457 -9.01 13.41 6.45
N PHE A 458 -7.82 12.83 6.38
CA PHE A 458 -7.17 12.27 7.56
C PHE A 458 -6.45 13.34 8.37
N THR A 459 -6.66 13.30 9.67
CA THR A 459 -5.99 14.17 10.65
C THR A 459 -4.85 13.37 11.27
N THR A 460 -3.64 13.61 10.78
CA THR A 460 -2.43 12.95 11.25
C THR A 460 -1.20 13.82 10.99
N PRO A 461 -0.21 13.81 11.91
CA PRO A 461 1.08 14.46 11.71
C PRO A 461 2.05 13.61 10.87
N GLU A 462 1.75 12.31 10.68
CA GLU A 462 2.67 11.35 10.08
C GLU A 462 1.95 10.21 9.33
N ASN A 463 2.69 9.53 8.45
CA ASN A 463 2.30 8.28 7.82
C ASN A 463 3.56 7.41 7.57
N HIS A 464 3.40 6.30 6.85
CA HIS A 464 4.49 5.37 6.59
C HIS A 464 5.60 5.94 5.68
N ASN A 465 5.34 7.04 4.95
CA ASN A 465 6.27 7.70 4.03
C ASN A 465 6.90 8.98 4.59
N THR A 466 6.52 9.46 5.77
CA THR A 466 6.95 10.77 6.31
C THR A 466 7.88 10.61 7.52
N PRO A 467 8.56 11.69 7.96
CA PRO A 467 9.18 11.72 9.28
C PRO A 467 8.15 11.43 10.38
N ARG A 468 8.59 10.74 11.43
CA ARG A 468 7.78 10.56 12.64
C ARG A 468 7.57 11.89 13.35
N ALA A 469 6.37 12.13 13.86
CA ALA A 469 6.02 13.29 14.67
C ALA A 469 6.95 13.44 15.87
N ALA A 470 7.23 12.33 16.58
CA ALA A 470 8.14 12.36 17.73
C ALA A 470 9.61 12.65 17.37
N ALA A 471 9.99 12.57 16.08
CA ALA A 471 11.31 12.96 15.58
C ALA A 471 11.37 14.44 15.13
N ARG A 472 10.23 15.13 15.02
CA ARG A 472 10.18 16.55 14.66
C ARG A 472 10.57 17.45 15.84
N PRO A 473 10.90 18.74 15.60
CA PRO A 473 11.13 19.71 16.67
C PRO A 473 10.00 19.71 17.71
N GLY A 474 10.35 19.63 18.99
CA GLY A 474 9.40 19.45 20.10
C GLY A 474 9.18 17.99 20.52
N GLY A 475 9.62 17.02 19.70
CA GLY A 475 9.66 15.60 20.03
C GLY A 475 8.33 15.03 20.52
N ILE A 476 8.37 14.30 21.63
CA ILE A 476 7.16 13.74 22.27
C ILE A 476 6.13 14.83 22.64
N ALA A 477 6.58 16.04 22.97
CA ALA A 477 5.67 17.14 23.31
C ALA A 477 4.86 17.58 22.07
N TYR A 478 5.53 17.67 20.91
CA TYR A 478 4.85 17.92 19.64
C TYR A 478 3.90 16.79 19.28
N ALA A 479 4.32 15.53 19.39
CA ALA A 479 3.44 14.39 19.13
C ALA A 479 2.18 14.43 20.02
N LYS A 480 2.31 14.66 21.33
CA LYS A 480 1.14 14.78 22.22
C LYS A 480 0.24 15.96 21.82
N TRP A 481 0.83 17.10 21.49
CA TRP A 481 0.07 18.27 21.04
C TRP A 481 -0.69 17.98 19.75
N SER A 482 -0.07 17.35 18.75
CA SER A 482 -0.71 17.04 17.48
C SER A 482 -1.86 16.04 17.64
N MET A 483 -1.72 15.04 18.51
CA MET A 483 -2.83 14.12 18.84
C MET A 483 -4.05 14.89 19.37
N VAL A 484 -3.83 15.81 20.31
CA VAL A 484 -4.92 16.62 20.87
C VAL A 484 -5.54 17.49 19.79
N VAL A 485 -4.75 18.22 19.02
CA VAL A 485 -5.25 19.10 17.96
C VAL A 485 -6.05 18.31 16.92
N ASN A 486 -5.48 17.23 16.38
CA ASN A 486 -6.11 16.38 15.37
C ASN A 486 -7.42 15.76 15.84
N SER A 487 -7.55 15.46 17.15
CA SER A 487 -8.79 14.93 17.73
C SER A 487 -9.96 15.93 17.73
N PHE A 488 -9.70 17.23 17.58
CA PHE A 488 -10.73 18.29 17.54
C PHE A 488 -10.92 18.91 16.16
N LEU A 489 -10.10 18.53 15.16
CA LEU A 489 -10.28 19.00 13.79
C LEU A 489 -11.49 18.31 13.13
N PRO A 490 -12.15 18.96 12.17
CA PRO A 490 -13.29 18.40 11.44
C PRO A 490 -12.83 17.39 10.36
N GLY A 491 -12.04 16.39 10.77
CA GLY A 491 -11.51 15.33 9.92
C GLY A 491 -11.54 13.97 10.61
N ILE A 492 -10.93 12.97 9.98
CA ILE A 492 -10.93 11.58 10.43
C ILE A 492 -9.63 11.32 11.19
N PRO A 493 -9.66 10.99 12.50
CA PRO A 493 -8.44 10.66 13.24
C PRO A 493 -7.71 9.47 12.62
N PHE A 494 -6.41 9.63 12.39
CA PHE A 494 -5.55 8.61 11.80
C PHE A 494 -4.27 8.45 12.62
N LEU A 495 -4.04 7.23 13.11
CA LEU A 495 -2.85 6.86 13.86
C LEU A 495 -2.04 5.88 13.02
N HIS A 496 -0.84 6.28 12.60
CA HIS A 496 0.12 5.34 12.02
C HIS A 496 0.78 4.53 13.14
N SER A 497 0.87 3.21 12.98
CA SER A 497 1.46 2.32 13.99
C SER A 497 2.86 2.78 14.42
N GLY A 498 3.06 2.85 15.74
CA GLY A 498 4.28 3.38 16.37
C GLY A 498 4.11 4.82 16.87
N TYR A 499 3.16 5.59 16.34
CA TYR A 499 2.86 6.94 16.82
C TYR A 499 2.48 6.93 18.31
N GLU A 500 1.67 5.96 18.74
CA GLU A 500 1.21 5.77 20.11
C GLU A 500 2.35 5.39 21.08
N LEU A 501 3.49 4.96 20.54
CA LEU A 501 4.72 4.65 21.26
C LEU A 501 5.76 5.77 21.16
N ALA A 502 5.43 6.87 20.47
CA ALA A 502 6.34 7.95 20.12
C ALA A 502 7.60 7.45 19.38
N GLU A 503 7.41 6.50 18.46
CA GLU A 503 8.47 6.03 17.57
C GLU A 503 9.12 7.21 16.84
N THR A 504 10.44 7.19 16.73
CA THR A 504 11.21 8.26 16.07
C THR A 504 11.83 7.79 14.76
N TYR A 505 11.97 6.48 14.59
CA TYR A 505 12.53 5.92 13.37
C TYR A 505 11.45 5.84 12.26
N PRO A 506 11.73 6.34 11.04
CA PRO A 506 10.76 6.33 9.96
C PRO A 506 10.59 4.93 9.35
N ILE A 507 9.41 4.65 8.79
CA ILE A 507 9.16 3.43 8.02
C ILE A 507 9.78 3.53 6.62
N ASN A 508 9.63 4.70 5.99
CA ASN A 508 10.18 5.06 4.69
C ASN A 508 10.49 6.55 4.63
N THR A 509 11.27 6.97 3.63
CA THR A 509 11.69 8.36 3.41
C THR A 509 11.09 9.01 2.17
N GLY A 510 9.89 8.60 1.78
CA GLY A 510 9.26 9.04 0.52
C GLY A 510 8.88 10.51 0.49
N LEU A 511 8.45 11.10 1.62
CA LEU A 511 7.84 12.42 1.68
C LEU A 511 8.44 13.27 2.80
N ASP A 512 8.76 14.55 2.52
CA ASP A 512 9.25 15.53 3.51
C ASP A 512 10.57 15.14 4.20
N PHE A 513 11.48 14.53 3.44
CA PHE A 513 12.88 14.33 3.81
C PHE A 513 13.80 15.14 2.90
N THR A 514 14.88 15.66 3.47
CA THR A 514 15.98 16.25 2.70
C THR A 514 16.80 15.15 2.00
N ASN A 515 17.47 15.51 0.91
CA ASN A 515 18.39 14.59 0.21
C ASN A 515 19.49 14.04 1.13
N GLU A 516 19.95 14.82 2.12
CA GLU A 516 20.94 14.36 3.10
C GLU A 516 20.37 13.31 4.05
N GLN A 517 19.14 13.49 4.53
CA GLN A 517 18.47 12.49 5.37
C GLN A 517 18.22 11.19 4.60
N GLN A 518 17.78 11.26 3.34
CA GLN A 518 17.58 10.08 2.50
C GLN A 518 18.89 9.29 2.27
N LYS A 519 20.02 9.99 2.11
CA LYS A 519 21.34 9.32 2.00
C LYS A 519 21.74 8.58 3.28
N GLN A 520 21.32 9.04 4.45
CA GLN A 520 21.63 8.41 5.74
C GLN A 520 20.71 7.21 6.06
N LEU A 521 19.52 7.21 5.45
CA LEU A 521 18.47 6.20 5.59
C LEU A 521 18.22 5.50 4.25
N PRO A 522 19.21 4.78 3.68
CA PRO A 522 19.00 4.04 2.46
C PRO A 522 18.02 2.88 2.68
N SER A 523 17.49 2.32 1.59
CA SER A 523 16.47 1.27 1.63
C SER A 523 16.82 0.10 2.56
N GLU A 524 18.10 -0.26 2.64
CA GLU A 524 18.60 -1.35 3.48
C GLU A 524 18.34 -1.12 4.98
N LYS A 525 18.14 0.13 5.40
CA LYS A 525 17.87 0.55 6.78
C LYS A 525 16.44 1.02 7.02
N LEU A 526 15.51 0.77 6.08
CA LEU A 526 14.12 1.21 6.22
C LEU A 526 13.18 0.01 6.41
N PRO A 527 12.28 0.03 7.42
CA PRO A 527 11.35 -1.08 7.66
C PRO A 527 10.42 -1.38 6.48
N LEU A 528 10.19 -0.41 5.58
CA LEU A 528 9.45 -0.63 4.34
C LEU A 528 10.15 -1.55 3.35
N PHE A 529 11.46 -1.78 3.48
CA PHE A 529 12.23 -2.57 2.52
C PHE A 529 13.09 -3.65 3.17
N SER A 530 13.39 -3.55 4.46
CA SER A 530 14.35 -4.43 5.14
C SER A 530 13.85 -4.93 6.50
N GLU A 531 14.29 -6.13 6.83
CA GLU A 531 13.99 -6.82 8.11
C GLU A 531 14.83 -6.35 9.30
N HIS A 532 16.01 -5.77 9.06
CA HIS A 532 16.95 -5.36 10.10
C HIS A 532 16.87 -3.87 10.46
N ALA A 533 15.83 -3.20 9.96
CA ALA A 533 15.63 -1.77 10.05
C ALA A 533 14.82 -1.34 11.27
#